data_AF-A0A452XNH4-F1
#
_entry.id   AF-A0A452XNH4-F1
#
_cell.length_a   1.000
_cell.length_b   1.000
_cell.length_c   1.000
_cell.angle_alpha   90.00
_cell.angle_beta   90.00
_cell.angle_gamma   90.00
#
_symmetry.space_group_name_H-M   'P 1'
#
loop_
_entity.id
_entity.type
_entity.pdbx_description
1 polymer ?
#
loop_
_entity_poly.entity_id
_entity_poly.type
_entity_poly.pdbx_seq_one_letter_code
_entity_poly.pdbx_strand_id
1 'polypeptide(L)'
;VRVIPAKYVMKCDDDTFVRIDSVLDQVKKVKSDKSVYVGSINYYHRPLRSGKWAVTYEEWPEEAYPSYANGPGYVISSDIARYIVSEFDNQTLRLFKMEDVNMGMWVEKFNITRRPVEYRHDVRFYQAGCFDGYITAHYQSPQHMICLWRKLQSGSTHCCNVR
;
A
#
# COMPACT_ATOMS: atom_id res chain seq x y z
N VAL A 1 -4.80 -17.98 16.44
CA VAL A 1 -5.01 -16.97 15.36
C VAL A 1 -5.99 -17.56 14.35
N ARG A 2 -7.06 -16.86 13.99
CA ARG A 2 -8.03 -17.33 12.97
C ARG A 2 -7.60 -16.79 11.60
N VAL A 3 -7.08 -17.66 10.74
CA VAL A 3 -6.70 -17.31 9.36
C VAL A 3 -7.90 -17.61 8.46
N ILE A 4 -8.41 -16.59 7.77
CA ILE A 4 -9.50 -16.73 6.81
C ILE A 4 -8.88 -16.70 5.40
N PRO A 5 -9.20 -17.67 4.52
CA PRO A 5 -8.75 -17.62 3.13
C PRO A 5 -9.25 -16.35 2.43
N ALA A 6 -8.33 -15.56 1.91
CA ALA A 6 -8.62 -14.38 1.12
C ALA A 6 -7.78 -14.42 -0.17
N LYS A 7 -8.32 -13.92 -1.29
CA LYS A 7 -7.55 -13.80 -2.54
C LYS A 7 -6.57 -12.62 -2.50
N TYR A 8 -6.96 -11.56 -1.81
CA TYR A 8 -6.23 -10.30 -1.67
C TYR A 8 -6.23 -9.87 -0.19
N VAL A 9 -5.18 -9.18 0.21
CA VAL A 9 -5.03 -8.58 1.54
C VAL A 9 -4.75 -7.10 1.35
N MET A 10 -5.56 -6.24 1.98
CA MET A 10 -5.33 -4.80 2.03
C MET A 10 -4.76 -4.42 3.40
N LYS A 11 -3.68 -3.65 3.39
CA LYS A 11 -3.22 -2.88 4.55
C LYS A 11 -3.68 -1.44 4.39
N CYS A 12 -4.09 -0.81 5.48
CA CYS A 12 -4.26 0.64 5.57
C CYS A 12 -3.96 1.10 7.00
N ASP A 13 -3.69 2.39 7.15
CA ASP A 13 -3.55 3.02 8.46
C ASP A 13 -4.93 3.33 9.07
N ASP A 14 -4.99 3.50 10.38
CA ASP A 14 -6.24 3.76 11.12
C ASP A 14 -6.79 5.17 10.92
N ASP A 15 -6.00 6.07 10.33
CA ASP A 15 -6.37 7.41 9.87
C ASP A 15 -6.60 7.48 8.35
N THR A 16 -6.79 6.34 7.68
CA THR A 16 -7.07 6.24 6.25
C THR A 16 -8.51 5.82 5.97
N PHE A 17 -9.29 6.70 5.33
CA PHE A 17 -10.61 6.35 4.81
C PHE A 17 -10.48 5.63 3.46
N VAL A 18 -11.15 4.48 3.30
CA VAL A 18 -11.01 3.60 2.13
C VAL A 18 -12.35 3.42 1.41
N ARG A 19 -12.34 3.64 0.09
CA ARG A 19 -13.43 3.28 -0.82
C ARG A 19 -13.29 1.85 -1.30
N ILE A 20 -13.90 0.93 -0.56
CA ILE A 20 -13.79 -0.52 -0.77
C ILE A 20 -14.28 -0.95 -2.16
N ASP A 21 -15.35 -0.33 -2.68
CA ASP A 21 -15.85 -0.53 -4.04
C ASP A 21 -14.74 -0.29 -5.08
N SER A 22 -14.04 0.83 -4.94
CA SER A 22 -12.98 1.24 -5.87
C SER A 22 -11.73 0.37 -5.73
N VAL A 23 -11.40 -0.07 -4.51
CA VAL A 23 -10.32 -1.04 -4.29
C VAL A 23 -10.64 -2.36 -4.99
N LEU A 24 -11.88 -2.86 -4.85
CA LEU A 24 -12.33 -4.08 -5.52
C LEU A 24 -12.23 -3.96 -7.05
N ASP A 25 -12.58 -2.81 -7.61
CA ASP A 25 -12.44 -2.55 -9.04
C ASP A 25 -10.98 -2.54 -9.49
N GLN A 26 -10.03 -2.11 -8.66
CA GLN A 26 -8.61 -2.20 -9.01
C GLN A 26 -8.13 -3.65 -9.07
N VAL A 27 -8.44 -4.46 -8.05
CA VAL A 27 -7.98 -5.86 -8.02
C VAL A 27 -8.67 -6.75 -9.05
N LYS A 28 -9.93 -6.47 -9.40
CA LYS A 28 -10.68 -7.22 -10.43
C LYS A 28 -10.16 -7.00 -11.85
N LYS A 29 -9.44 -5.90 -12.11
CA LYS A 29 -8.81 -5.65 -13.42
C LYS A 29 -7.57 -6.51 -13.65
N VAL A 30 -7.11 -7.25 -12.64
CA VAL A 30 -5.96 -8.14 -12.76
C VAL A 30 -6.44 -9.54 -13.09
N LYS A 31 -5.77 -10.17 -14.06
CA LYS A 31 -6.07 -11.56 -14.42
C LYS A 31 -5.85 -12.47 -13.20
N SER A 32 -6.73 -13.45 -13.02
CA SER A 32 -6.77 -14.29 -11.80
C SER A 32 -5.52 -15.14 -11.54
N ASP A 33 -4.68 -15.33 -12.55
CA ASP A 33 -3.43 -16.10 -12.51
C ASP A 33 -2.21 -15.29 -12.09
N LYS A 34 -2.34 -13.96 -11.95
CA LYS A 34 -1.24 -13.06 -11.63
C LYS A 34 -1.17 -12.71 -10.14
N SER A 35 0.05 -12.55 -9.65
CA SER A 35 0.33 -11.90 -8.36
C SER A 35 0.23 -10.39 -8.54
N VAL A 36 -0.33 -9.67 -7.57
CA VAL A 36 -0.58 -8.22 -7.69
C VAL A 36 -0.04 -7.45 -6.50
N TYR A 37 0.49 -6.25 -6.78
CA TYR A 37 0.74 -5.21 -5.80
C TYR A 37 0.10 -3.89 -6.26
N VAL A 38 -0.96 -3.45 -5.58
CA VAL A 38 -1.76 -2.26 -5.93
C VAL A 38 -1.55 -1.17 -4.89
N GLY A 39 -1.37 0.07 -5.34
CA GLY A 39 -1.34 1.24 -4.45
C GLY A 39 -0.81 2.47 -5.18
N SER A 40 -0.43 3.49 -4.43
CA SER A 40 0.35 4.59 -4.98
C SER A 40 1.82 4.19 -4.97
N ILE A 41 2.29 3.57 -6.06
CA ILE A 41 3.65 3.03 -6.17
C ILE A 41 4.68 4.14 -6.39
N ASN A 42 5.69 4.19 -5.53
CA ASN A 42 6.91 4.96 -5.71
C ASN A 42 7.89 4.16 -6.56
N TYR A 43 8.28 4.73 -7.69
CA TYR A 43 9.33 4.19 -8.56
C TYR A 43 10.61 4.99 -8.38
N TYR A 44 11.73 4.29 -8.20
CA TYR A 44 13.06 4.89 -8.07
C TYR A 44 13.17 5.96 -6.96
N HIS A 45 12.40 5.79 -5.87
CA HIS A 45 12.42 6.74 -4.76
C HIS A 45 13.77 6.68 -4.06
N ARG A 46 14.42 7.85 -3.96
CA ARG A 46 15.72 7.99 -3.32
C ARG A 46 15.55 8.13 -1.81
N PRO A 47 16.33 7.42 -0.99
CA PRO A 47 16.36 7.61 0.45
C PRO A 47 16.55 9.08 0.82
N LEU A 48 15.64 9.63 1.62
CA LEU A 48 15.86 10.96 2.20
C LEU A 48 17.08 10.89 3.12
N ARG A 49 18.01 11.84 2.99
CA ARG A 49 19.22 11.88 3.83
C ARG A 49 19.08 12.84 5.04
N SER A 50 17.91 13.46 5.20
CA SER A 50 17.57 14.35 6.31
C SER A 50 16.06 14.34 6.59
N GLY A 51 15.66 14.88 7.75
CA GLY A 51 14.26 14.93 8.18
C GLY A 51 13.76 13.67 8.90
N LYS A 52 12.44 13.60 9.13
CA LYS A 52 11.79 12.53 9.91
C LYS A 52 12.12 11.12 9.39
N TRP A 53 12.23 10.98 8.07
CA TRP A 53 12.43 9.70 7.39
C TRP A 53 13.87 9.53 6.87
N ALA A 54 14.82 10.24 7.48
CA ALA A 54 16.22 10.19 7.06
C ALA A 54 16.78 8.77 7.15
N VAL A 55 17.55 8.37 6.14
CA VAL A 55 18.26 7.10 6.03
C VAL A 55 19.71 7.38 5.71
N THR A 56 20.63 6.90 6.54
CA THR A 56 22.06 7.10 6.32
C THR A 56 22.58 6.20 5.20
N TYR A 57 23.77 6.51 4.66
CA TYR A 57 24.40 5.64 3.65
C TYR A 57 24.81 4.28 4.24
N GLU A 58 25.06 4.21 5.55
CA GLU A 58 25.33 2.95 6.25
C GLU A 58 24.07 2.07 6.33
N GLU A 59 22.89 2.68 6.53
CA GLU A 59 21.61 1.95 6.54
C GLU A 59 21.17 1.51 5.13
N TRP A 60 21.42 2.35 4.12
CA TRP A 60 21.06 2.12 2.73
C TRP A 60 22.06 2.78 1.77
N PRO A 61 23.06 2.03 1.28
CA PRO A 61 24.10 2.56 0.41
C PRO A 61 23.62 2.83 -1.02
N GLU A 62 22.55 2.17 -1.47
CA GLU A 62 22.05 2.32 -2.83
C GLU A 62 21.33 3.66 -3.05
N GLU A 63 21.26 4.10 -4.31
CA GLU A 63 20.65 5.39 -4.67
C GLU A 63 19.12 5.38 -4.63
N ALA A 64 18.50 4.21 -4.71
CA ALA A 64 17.04 4.07 -4.76
C ALA A 64 16.57 2.84 -3.97
N TYR A 65 15.36 2.94 -3.44
CA TYR A 65 14.62 1.78 -2.95
C TYR A 65 14.02 0.96 -4.10
N PRO A 66 13.73 -0.33 -3.87
CA PRO A 66 12.83 -1.11 -4.72
C PRO A 66 11.47 -0.42 -4.86
N SER A 67 10.73 -0.74 -5.92
CA SER A 67 9.38 -0.17 -6.09
C SER A 67 8.44 -0.58 -4.96
N TYR A 68 7.81 0.40 -4.32
CA TYR A 68 6.95 0.15 -3.15
C TYR A 68 5.71 1.05 -3.14
N ALA A 69 4.59 0.58 -2.60
CA ALA A 69 3.39 1.38 -2.43
C ALA A 69 3.49 2.27 -1.18
N ASN A 70 3.01 3.51 -1.25
CA ASN A 70 2.96 4.39 -0.09
C ASN A 70 2.17 3.78 1.08
N GLY A 71 2.67 3.99 2.31
CA GLY A 71 2.14 3.44 3.56
C GLY A 71 0.62 3.53 3.76
N PRO A 72 -0.09 4.63 3.47
CA PRO A 72 -1.49 4.80 3.88
C PRO A 72 -2.45 3.72 3.38
N GLY A 73 -2.16 3.10 2.23
CA GLY A 73 -2.94 1.94 1.81
C GLY A 73 -2.43 1.26 0.55
N TYR A 74 -2.40 -0.07 0.59
CA TYR A 74 -2.04 -0.92 -0.54
C TYR A 74 -2.65 -2.31 -0.44
N VAL A 75 -2.70 -3.02 -1.57
CA VAL A 75 -3.24 -4.37 -1.67
C VAL A 75 -2.21 -5.30 -2.28
N ILE A 76 -2.06 -6.49 -1.68
CA ILE A 76 -1.24 -7.57 -2.21
C ILE A 76 -2.09 -8.82 -2.48
N SER A 77 -1.69 -9.65 -3.43
CA SER A 77 -2.27 -10.99 -3.59
C SER A 77 -1.85 -11.92 -2.45
N SER A 78 -2.71 -12.90 -2.15
CA SER A 78 -2.52 -13.85 -1.05
C SER A 78 -1.29 -14.74 -1.14
N ASP A 79 -0.74 -14.93 -2.33
CA ASP A 79 0.49 -15.69 -2.55
C ASP A 79 1.74 -14.89 -2.18
N ILE A 80 1.75 -13.57 -2.44
CA ILE A 80 2.77 -12.65 -1.92
C ILE A 80 2.71 -12.67 -0.39
N ALA A 81 1.50 -12.51 0.19
CA ALA A 81 1.34 -12.53 1.66
C ALA A 81 1.86 -13.84 2.28
N ARG A 82 1.51 -15.01 1.69
CA ARG A 82 1.99 -16.31 2.15
C ARG A 82 3.50 -16.47 2.01
N TYR A 83 4.07 -15.99 0.92
CA TYR A 83 5.52 -15.99 0.74
C TYR A 83 6.22 -15.16 1.82
N ILE A 84 5.72 -13.95 2.10
CA ILE A 84 6.30 -13.07 3.13
C ILE A 84 6.27 -13.75 4.50
N VAL A 85 5.15 -14.34 4.90
CA VAL A 85 5.06 -15.09 6.17
C VAL A 85 6.06 -16.25 6.18
N SER A 86 6.12 -17.05 5.12
CA SER A 86 7.04 -18.19 5.04
C SER A 86 8.52 -17.78 5.10
N GLU A 87 8.91 -16.71 4.42
CA GLU A 87 10.29 -16.22 4.42
C GLU A 87 10.64 -15.52 5.75
N PHE A 88 9.66 -14.88 6.39
CA PHE A 88 9.82 -14.31 7.72
C PHE A 88 10.08 -15.41 8.76
N ASP A 89 9.29 -16.49 8.75
CA ASP A 89 9.46 -17.64 9.65
C ASP A 89 10.82 -18.31 9.46
N ASN A 90 11.33 -18.31 8.23
CA ASN A 90 12.67 -18.82 7.89
C ASN A 90 13.80 -17.81 8.14
N GLN A 91 13.50 -16.61 8.66
CA GLN A 91 14.47 -15.54 8.93
C GLN A 91 15.28 -15.09 7.70
N THR A 92 14.70 -15.19 6.50
CA THR A 92 15.37 -14.87 5.22
C THR A 92 14.99 -13.49 4.65
N LEU A 93 14.12 -12.75 5.35
CA LEU A 93 13.73 -11.40 4.97
C LEU A 93 14.63 -10.37 5.65
N ARG A 94 15.19 -9.46 4.85
CA ARG A 94 15.80 -8.23 5.37
C ARG A 94 14.68 -7.34 5.91
N LEU A 95 14.84 -6.89 7.15
CA LEU A 95 13.97 -5.90 7.78
C LEU A 95 14.61 -4.51 7.66
N PHE A 96 13.74 -3.52 7.55
CA PHE A 96 14.07 -2.11 7.47
C PHE A 96 13.07 -1.30 8.29
N LYS A 97 13.44 -0.07 8.65
CA LYS A 97 12.66 0.75 9.59
C LYS A 97 11.34 1.29 9.06
N MET A 98 11.17 1.32 7.73
CA MET A 98 9.92 1.74 7.07
C MET A 98 9.21 0.50 6.52
N GLU A 99 7.95 0.32 6.89
CA GLU A 99 7.20 -0.91 6.57
C GLU A 99 6.83 -0.98 5.09
N ASP A 100 6.55 0.16 4.49
CA ASP A 100 6.23 0.28 3.07
C ASP A 100 7.45 -0.05 2.19
N VAL A 101 8.64 0.44 2.56
CA VAL A 101 9.91 0.05 1.94
C VAL A 101 10.19 -1.45 2.12
N ASN A 102 9.94 -2.01 3.32
CA ASN A 102 10.03 -3.47 3.53
C ASN A 102 9.15 -4.24 2.54
N MET A 103 7.89 -3.83 2.38
CA MET A 103 6.98 -4.46 1.43
C MET A 103 7.53 -4.38 0.00
N GLY A 104 8.13 -3.25 -0.40
CA GLY A 104 8.82 -3.13 -1.69
C GLY A 104 9.92 -4.18 -1.87
N MET A 105 10.82 -4.29 -0.88
CA MET A 105 11.92 -5.26 -0.90
C MET A 105 11.42 -6.70 -0.97
N TRP A 106 10.40 -7.04 -0.18
CA TRP A 106 9.88 -8.41 -0.13
C TRP A 106 9.12 -8.80 -1.39
N VAL A 107 8.35 -7.86 -1.96
CA VAL A 107 7.65 -8.06 -3.24
C VAL A 107 8.65 -8.16 -4.39
N GLU A 108 9.73 -7.37 -4.39
CA GLU A 108 10.80 -7.48 -5.38
C GLU A 108 11.48 -8.86 -5.30
N LYS A 109 11.80 -9.33 -4.09
CA LYS A 109 12.36 -10.69 -3.89
C LYS A 109 11.40 -11.76 -4.40
N PHE A 110 10.09 -11.64 -4.14
CA PHE A 110 9.07 -12.55 -4.69
C PHE A 110 9.03 -12.51 -6.23
N ASN A 111 9.06 -11.31 -6.82
CA ASN A 111 9.02 -11.10 -8.26
C ASN A 111 10.18 -11.81 -8.99
N ILE A 112 11.36 -11.78 -8.38
CA ILE A 112 12.59 -12.40 -8.93
C ILE A 112 12.60 -13.93 -8.69
N THR A 113 12.18 -14.39 -7.51
CA THR A 113 12.39 -15.78 -7.09
C THR A 113 11.21 -16.71 -7.33
N ARG A 114 9.99 -16.18 -7.51
CA ARG A 114 8.76 -16.99 -7.64
C ARG A 114 8.08 -16.77 -8.98
N ARG A 115 7.51 -15.58 -9.21
CA ARG A 115 6.81 -15.25 -10.45
C ARG A 115 6.61 -13.75 -10.61
N PRO A 116 6.39 -13.26 -11.85
CA PRO A 116 6.16 -11.85 -12.11
C PRO A 116 4.99 -11.26 -11.29
N VAL A 117 5.22 -10.08 -10.71
CA VAL A 117 4.22 -9.29 -9.99
C VAL A 117 3.70 -8.18 -10.90
N GLU A 118 2.37 -8.06 -11.00
CA GLU A 118 1.73 -6.93 -11.65
C GLU A 118 1.62 -5.76 -10.65
N TYR A 119 2.45 -4.75 -10.83
CA TYR A 119 2.36 -3.50 -10.09
C TYR A 119 1.25 -2.63 -10.70
N ARG A 120 0.32 -2.16 -9.86
CA ARG A 120 -0.78 -1.28 -10.25
C ARG A 120 -0.69 0.04 -9.49
N HIS A 121 -0.09 1.03 -10.16
CA HIS A 121 -0.03 2.39 -9.66
C HIS A 121 -1.35 3.14 -9.91
N ASP A 122 -1.92 3.72 -8.85
CA ASP A 122 -3.05 4.64 -8.95
C ASP A 122 -2.90 5.76 -7.89
N VAL A 123 -2.71 7.00 -8.35
CA VAL A 123 -2.52 8.18 -7.48
C VAL A 123 -3.70 8.45 -6.55
N ARG A 124 -4.87 7.85 -6.82
CA ARG A 124 -6.05 7.92 -5.95
C ARG A 124 -5.89 7.12 -4.66
N PHE A 125 -4.88 6.27 -4.54
CA PHE A 125 -4.38 5.85 -3.23
C PHE A 125 -3.63 7.03 -2.59
N TYR A 126 -4.40 8.04 -2.16
CA TYR A 126 -3.85 9.34 -1.84
C TYR A 126 -3.24 9.36 -0.44
N GLN A 127 -2.01 9.85 -0.36
CA GLN A 127 -1.22 9.86 0.87
C GLN A 127 -1.23 11.19 1.62
N ALA A 128 -1.68 12.28 1.01
CA ALA A 128 -1.51 13.63 1.53
C ALA A 128 -2.85 14.33 1.79
N GLY A 129 -3.72 13.69 2.56
CA GLY A 129 -5.05 14.20 2.89
C GLY A 129 -6.15 13.57 2.05
N CYS A 130 -6.96 14.40 1.39
CA CYS A 130 -8.04 13.98 0.52
C CYS A 130 -8.04 14.79 -0.79
N PHE A 131 -8.32 14.15 -1.92
CA PHE A 131 -8.74 14.83 -3.15
C PHE A 131 -9.97 14.15 -3.75
N ASP A 132 -10.75 14.89 -4.51
CA ASP A 132 -12.02 14.40 -5.04
C ASP A 132 -11.82 13.20 -5.98
N GLY A 133 -12.59 12.14 -5.76
CA GLY A 133 -12.45 10.89 -6.50
C GLY A 133 -11.37 9.94 -5.96
N TYR A 134 -10.88 10.18 -4.74
CA TYR A 134 -9.96 9.29 -4.01
C TYR A 134 -10.40 7.81 -4.01
N ILE A 135 -9.42 6.90 -3.89
CA ILE A 135 -9.60 5.49 -3.48
C ILE A 135 -9.31 5.38 -1.98
N THR A 136 -8.22 6.02 -1.54
CA THR A 136 -7.92 6.23 -0.13
C THR A 136 -7.74 7.71 0.14
N ALA A 137 -8.20 8.17 1.30
CA ALA A 137 -7.90 9.50 1.84
C ALA A 137 -7.21 9.32 3.18
N HIS A 138 -5.97 9.79 3.31
CA HIS A 138 -5.12 9.67 4.49
C HIS A 138 -5.24 10.89 5.41
N TYR A 139 -4.75 10.82 6.65
CA TYR A 139 -4.86 11.89 7.66
C TYR A 139 -6.32 12.31 7.95
N GLN A 140 -7.23 11.34 8.02
CA GLN A 140 -8.64 11.59 8.29
C GLN A 140 -8.94 11.40 9.78
N SER A 141 -9.46 12.45 10.42
CA SER A 141 -10.01 12.35 11.77
C SER A 141 -11.26 11.46 11.77
N PRO A 142 -11.68 10.92 12.93
CA PRO A 142 -12.93 10.17 13.03
C PRO A 142 -14.15 10.93 12.48
N GLN A 143 -14.21 12.25 12.68
CA GLN A 143 -15.28 13.10 12.15
C GLN A 143 -15.21 13.22 10.62
N HIS A 144 -14.01 13.35 10.05
CA HIS A 144 -13.83 13.33 8.60
C HIS A 144 -14.23 11.98 8.01
N MET A 145 -13.86 10.85 8.64
CA MET A 145 -14.27 9.53 8.16
C MET A 145 -15.80 9.36 8.12
N ILE A 146 -16.51 9.82 9.15
CA ILE A 146 -17.98 9.81 9.17
C ILE A 146 -18.56 10.70 8.07
N CYS A 147 -17.97 11.87 7.84
CA CYS A 147 -18.40 12.78 6.78
C CYS A 147 -18.17 12.16 5.39
N LEU A 148 -16.99 11.58 5.14
CA LEU A 148 -16.65 10.91 3.88
C LEU A 148 -17.59 9.74 3.62
N TRP A 149 -17.91 8.96 4.66
CA TRP A 149 -18.88 7.87 4.57
C TRP A 149 -20.28 8.37 4.16
N ARG A 150 -20.79 9.44 4.79
CA ARG A 150 -22.10 10.02 4.45
C ARG A 150 -22.14 10.55 3.01
N LYS A 151 -21.08 11.21 2.56
CA LYS A 151 -20.95 11.67 1.17
C LYS A 151 -20.93 10.49 0.19
N LEU A 152 -20.19 9.43 0.51
CA LEU A 152 -20.15 8.23 -0.31
C LEU A 152 -21.53 7.57 -0.42
N GLN A 153 -22.28 7.49 0.69
CA GLN A 153 -23.66 6.98 0.69
C GLN A 153 -24.62 7.82 -0.16
N SER A 154 -24.37 9.13 -0.30
CA SER A 154 -25.14 10.01 -1.18
C SER A 154 -24.60 10.06 -2.62
N GLY A 155 -23.68 9.17 -3.00
CA GLY A 155 -23.09 9.12 -4.34
C GLY A 155 -22.04 10.20 -4.63
N SER A 156 -21.54 10.88 -3.60
CA SER A 156 -20.53 11.94 -3.72
C SER A 156 -19.15 11.44 -3.31
N THR A 157 -18.14 11.64 -4.16
CA THR A 157 -16.73 11.34 -3.88
C THR A 157 -15.92 12.59 -3.54
N HIS A 158 -16.60 13.65 -3.07
CA HIS A 158 -15.94 14.90 -2.70
C HIS A 158 -15.37 14.82 -1.29
N CYS A 159 -14.25 15.49 -1.08
CA CYS A 159 -13.65 15.63 0.24
C CYS A 159 -14.57 16.39 1.21
N CYS A 160 -14.35 16.15 2.50
CA CYS A 160 -14.98 16.92 3.55
C CYS A 160 -14.24 18.25 3.70
N ASN A 161 -14.99 19.35 3.83
CA ASN A 161 -14.39 20.64 4.10
C ASN A 161 -13.81 20.61 5.51
N VAL A 162 -12.57 21.08 5.64
CA VAL A 162 -12.01 21.43 6.95
C VAL A 162 -12.76 22.69 7.39
N ARG A 163 -13.62 22.57 8.40
CA ARG A 163 -14.15 23.74 9.11
C ARG A 163 -13.15 24.19 10.15
#